data_AF-R9K6R9-F1
#
_entry.id   AF-R9K6R9-F1
#
_cell.length_a   1.000
_cell.length_b   1.000
_cell.length_c   1.000
_cell.angle_alpha   90.00
_cell.angle_beta   90.00
_cell.angle_gamma   90.00
#
_symmetry.space_group_name_H-M   'P 1'
#
loop_
_entity.id
_entity.type
_entity.pdbx_description
1 polymer ?
#
loop_
_entity_poly.entity_id
_entity_poly.type
_entity_poly.pdbx_seq_one_letter_code
_entity_poly.pdbx_strand_id
1 'polypeptide(L)'
;MASPNNKNVWLLLYSQIMNFSRNSVTAREFDSLIFQKNLTVLMTPAFYIAKSFINNKGKSTSVNVRKLGTLKDLLPEHGPTRDDVMKWAKEEARMENLKFKKEQMAKAIQITFHSDQKLDYGRQVFYPGGYLFPQSFYYRLQLDKTCRKLRDKHRFKYDINAILSDLIFARILEPSSKRSSYKTASEFLEKPSYQLHDIYRALDVLGNECDFIQSEGYKNGHLLGKRSDKILYYDCTNYYFEIEQENGDKKYGKGKEHRPNGAVGK
;
A
#
# COMPACT_ATOMS: atom_id res chain seq x y z
N MET A 1 -18.19 -25.98 -18.18
CA MET A 1 -17.59 -24.68 -18.54
C MET A 1 -16.78 -24.19 -17.35
N ALA A 2 -15.46 -24.07 -17.51
CA ALA A 2 -14.54 -23.75 -16.42
C ALA A 2 -14.79 -22.33 -15.88
N SER A 3 -15.11 -22.23 -14.60
CA SER A 3 -15.21 -20.96 -13.88
C SER A 3 -13.83 -20.29 -13.87
N PRO A 4 -13.68 -19.03 -14.33
CA PRO A 4 -12.41 -18.36 -14.35
C PRO A 4 -11.87 -18.24 -12.93
N ASN A 5 -10.61 -18.61 -12.77
CA ASN A 5 -9.88 -18.77 -11.52
C ASN A 5 -10.04 -17.52 -10.62
N ASN A 6 -10.92 -17.64 -9.62
CA ASN A 6 -11.37 -16.55 -8.73
C ASN A 6 -10.21 -15.85 -7.99
N LYS A 7 -9.06 -16.52 -7.87
CA LYS A 7 -7.81 -15.97 -7.30
C LYS A 7 -7.30 -14.74 -8.05
N ASN A 8 -7.48 -14.67 -9.38
CA ASN A 8 -7.01 -13.55 -10.18
C ASN A 8 -7.85 -12.28 -9.94
N VAL A 9 -9.14 -12.43 -9.66
CA VAL A 9 -10.05 -11.31 -9.36
C VAL A 9 -9.70 -10.68 -8.02
N TRP A 10 -9.42 -11.50 -7.00
CA TRP A 10 -8.96 -11.03 -5.69
C TRP A 10 -7.59 -10.37 -5.74
N LEU A 11 -6.65 -10.89 -6.53
CA LEU A 11 -5.35 -10.25 -6.75
C LEU A 11 -5.49 -8.89 -7.46
N LEU A 12 -6.41 -8.78 -8.42
CA LEU A 12 -6.67 -7.52 -9.12
C LEU A 12 -7.32 -6.47 -8.19
N LEU A 13 -8.34 -6.88 -7.41
CA LEU A 13 -8.97 -6.05 -6.39
C LEU A 13 -7.99 -5.63 -5.29
N TYR A 14 -7.19 -6.56 -4.78
CA TYR A 14 -6.14 -6.29 -3.79
C TYR A 14 -5.08 -5.33 -4.36
N SER A 15 -4.65 -5.54 -5.61
CA SER A 15 -3.74 -4.60 -6.27
C SER A 15 -4.39 -3.22 -6.47
N GLN A 16 -5.68 -3.14 -6.79
CA GLN A 16 -6.39 -1.88 -6.96
C GLN A 16 -6.57 -1.15 -5.62
N ILE A 17 -6.89 -1.86 -4.54
CA ILE A 17 -7.01 -1.30 -3.18
C ILE A 17 -5.63 -0.84 -2.67
N MET A 18 -4.59 -1.64 -2.87
CA MET A 18 -3.21 -1.29 -2.47
C MET A 18 -2.62 -0.17 -3.35
N ASN A 19 -3.00 -0.10 -4.63
CA ASN A 19 -2.66 1.01 -5.53
C ASN A 19 -3.52 2.26 -5.28
N PHE A 20 -4.72 2.14 -4.70
CA PHE A 20 -5.51 3.29 -4.26
C PHE A 20 -4.80 4.07 -3.14
N SER A 21 -4.02 3.37 -2.30
CA SER A 21 -3.12 3.96 -1.30
C SER A 21 -1.81 4.54 -1.89
N ARG A 22 -1.46 4.17 -3.12
CA ARG A 22 -0.30 4.68 -3.88
C ARG A 22 -0.77 5.46 -5.10
N ASN A 23 -1.22 6.69 -4.88
CA ASN A 23 -1.48 7.71 -5.90
C ASN A 23 -2.24 7.20 -7.14
N SER A 24 -3.55 7.46 -7.19
CA SER A 24 -4.36 7.23 -8.38
C SER A 24 -3.69 7.79 -9.64
N VAL A 25 -3.15 6.90 -10.48
CA VAL A 25 -2.61 7.25 -11.80
C VAL A 25 -3.80 7.57 -12.70
N THR A 26 -4.27 8.80 -12.61
CA THR A 26 -5.25 9.37 -13.52
C THR A 26 -4.49 9.81 -14.77
N ALA A 27 -4.61 9.04 -15.85
CA ALA A 27 -4.23 9.51 -17.16
C ALA A 27 -5.13 10.71 -17.49
N ARG A 28 -4.54 11.92 -17.54
CA ARG A 28 -5.27 13.11 -17.97
C ARG A 28 -5.44 13.07 -19.49
N GLU A 29 -6.55 13.63 -19.94
CA GLU A 29 -6.97 13.72 -21.34
C GLU A 29 -5.88 14.41 -22.19
N PHE A 30 -5.81 14.05 -23.49
CA PHE A 30 -4.89 14.65 -24.45
C PHE A 30 -5.36 16.08 -24.76
N ASP A 31 -5.03 17.04 -23.90
CA ASP A 31 -5.40 18.46 -24.10
C ASP A 31 -4.24 19.34 -24.58
N SER A 32 -3.05 18.79 -24.76
CA SER A 32 -1.87 19.59 -25.10
C SER A 32 -1.30 19.23 -26.47
N LEU A 33 -1.65 20.01 -27.49
CA LEU A 33 -0.74 20.24 -28.62
C LEU A 33 0.48 20.97 -28.05
N ILE A 34 1.61 20.26 -27.91
CA ILE A 34 2.86 20.90 -27.52
C ILE A 34 3.45 21.55 -28.78
N PHE A 35 3.33 22.88 -28.86
CA PHE A 35 4.13 23.68 -29.79
C PHE A 35 5.55 23.73 -29.25
N GLN A 36 6.47 22.95 -29.82
CA GLN A 36 7.87 23.06 -29.44
C GLN A 36 8.44 24.34 -30.06
N LYS A 37 8.52 25.40 -29.24
CA LYS A 37 9.18 26.66 -29.61
C LYS A 37 10.69 26.43 -29.57
N ASN A 38 11.28 26.01 -30.68
CA ASN A 38 12.73 25.83 -30.77
C ASN A 38 13.40 27.17 -31.08
N LEU A 39 14.28 27.62 -30.18
CA LEU A 39 15.28 28.65 -30.44
C LEU A 39 16.18 28.17 -31.59
N THR A 40 15.90 28.58 -32.83
CA THR A 40 16.85 28.78 -33.94
C THR A 40 16.07 29.09 -35.22
N VAL A 41 16.53 30.12 -35.93
CA VAL A 41 15.82 30.90 -36.97
C VAL A 41 15.52 30.13 -38.29
N LEU A 42 15.69 28.80 -38.35
CA LEU A 42 15.57 28.05 -39.62
C LEU A 42 14.72 26.77 -39.59
N MET A 43 14.07 26.41 -38.47
CA MET A 43 13.23 25.19 -38.42
C MET A 43 11.74 25.51 -38.35
N THR A 44 11.00 24.95 -39.30
CA THR A 44 9.55 25.04 -39.41
C THR A 44 8.83 24.34 -38.25
N PRO A 45 7.71 24.90 -37.74
CA PRO A 45 7.02 24.35 -36.58
C PRO A 45 6.43 22.97 -36.90
N ALA A 46 6.63 22.01 -35.99
CA ALA A 46 6.12 20.65 -36.09
C ALA A 46 5.06 20.35 -35.02
N PHE A 47 4.09 19.50 -35.38
CA PHE A 47 2.95 19.15 -34.55
C PHE A 47 3.07 17.73 -34.01
N TYR A 48 2.70 17.57 -32.74
CA TYR A 48 2.77 16.30 -32.02
C TYR A 48 1.51 16.08 -31.18
N ILE A 49 1.08 14.83 -31.09
CA ILE A 49 0.10 14.36 -30.10
C ILE A 49 0.87 13.81 -28.91
N ALA A 50 0.70 14.44 -27.75
CA ALA A 50 1.36 14.06 -26.51
C ALA A 50 0.36 13.54 -25.48
N LYS A 51 0.72 12.45 -24.79
CA LYS A 51 -0.04 11.88 -23.69
C LYS A 51 0.56 12.33 -22.37
N SER A 52 -0.28 12.85 -21.48
CA SER A 52 0.16 13.26 -20.12
C SER A 52 -0.24 12.21 -19.08
N PHE A 53 0.64 11.97 -18.11
CA PHE A 53 0.39 11.05 -16.99
C PHE A 53 1.19 11.48 -15.76
N ILE A 54 0.71 11.10 -14.58
CA ILE A 54 1.41 11.33 -13.31
C ILE A 54 2.37 10.16 -13.10
N ASN A 55 3.65 10.45 -12.91
CA ASN A 55 4.65 9.42 -12.64
C ASN A 55 4.52 8.85 -11.21
N ASN A 56 5.24 7.76 -10.92
CA ASN A 56 5.23 7.11 -9.60
C ASN A 56 5.70 8.03 -8.44
N LYS A 57 6.23 9.22 -8.74
CA LYS A 57 6.67 10.24 -7.78
C LYS A 57 5.66 11.39 -7.64
N GLY A 58 4.48 11.30 -8.25
CA GLY A 58 3.43 12.32 -8.17
C GLY A 58 3.65 13.55 -9.06
N LYS A 59 4.65 13.55 -9.96
CA LYS A 59 4.89 14.66 -10.90
C LYS A 59 4.24 14.39 -12.25
N SER A 60 3.62 15.41 -12.83
CA SER A 60 3.06 15.36 -14.18
C SER A 60 4.19 15.27 -15.21
N THR A 61 4.12 14.28 -16.09
CA THR A 61 5.06 14.04 -17.19
C THR A 61 4.29 13.73 -18.48
N SER A 62 4.85 14.10 -19.63
CA SER A 62 4.24 13.83 -20.94
C SER A 62 5.18 13.02 -21.84
N VAL A 63 4.59 12.19 -22.70
CA VAL A 63 5.29 11.41 -23.73
C VAL A 63 4.61 11.65 -25.08
N ASN A 64 5.42 11.89 -26.11
CA ASN A 64 4.94 12.05 -27.48
C ASN A 64 4.50 10.69 -28.03
N VAL A 65 3.22 10.57 -28.39
CA VAL A 65 2.63 9.32 -28.90
C VAL A 65 2.72 9.27 -30.43
N ARG A 66 2.54 10.41 -31.10
CA ARG A 66 2.53 10.49 -32.56
C ARG A 66 3.02 11.85 -33.05
N LYS A 67 3.86 11.84 -34.09
CA LYS A 67 4.24 13.04 -34.84
C LYS A 67 3.22 13.23 -35.98
N LEU A 68 2.59 14.39 -36.05
CA LEU A 68 1.61 14.72 -37.09
C LEU A 68 2.27 15.26 -38.35
N GLY A 69 3.39 15.99 -38.21
CA GLY A 69 4.12 16.53 -39.36
C GLY A 69 4.56 17.97 -39.13
N THR A 70 5.11 18.59 -40.16
CA THR A 70 5.58 19.98 -40.15
C THR A 70 4.55 20.89 -40.79
N LEU A 71 4.50 22.17 -40.43
CA LEU A 71 3.55 23.13 -41.02
C LEU A 71 3.65 23.20 -42.55
N LYS A 72 4.87 23.11 -43.13
CA LYS A 72 5.06 23.09 -44.59
C LYS A 72 4.44 21.86 -45.26
N ASP A 73 4.41 20.72 -44.57
CA ASP A 73 3.90 19.45 -45.10
C ASP A 73 2.37 19.39 -44.99
N LEU A 74 1.80 20.09 -44.00
CA LEU A 74 0.36 20.03 -43.69
C LEU A 74 -0.46 21.15 -44.36
N LEU A 75 0.16 22.24 -44.80
CA LEU A 75 -0.51 23.32 -45.55
C LEU A 75 -1.10 22.85 -46.90
N PRO A 76 -0.41 22.03 -47.72
CA PRO A 76 -0.97 21.52 -48.97
C PRO A 76 -2.20 20.62 -48.79
N GLU A 77 -2.25 19.86 -47.69
CA GLU A 77 -3.27 18.82 -47.48
C GLU A 77 -4.48 19.31 -46.65
N HIS A 78 -4.28 20.29 -45.76
CA HIS A 78 -5.26 20.64 -44.74
C HIS A 78 -5.64 22.13 -44.68
N GLY A 79 -5.12 22.95 -45.59
CA GLY A 79 -5.64 24.30 -45.85
C GLY A 79 -4.55 25.37 -46.06
N PRO A 80 -4.89 26.50 -46.69
CA PRO A 80 -3.93 27.56 -47.04
C PRO A 80 -3.41 28.32 -45.82
N THR A 81 -4.12 28.25 -44.69
CA THR A 81 -3.82 29.03 -43.49
C THR A 81 -3.39 28.13 -42.34
N ARG A 82 -2.47 28.65 -41.51
CA ARG A 82 -2.05 28.02 -40.25
C ARG A 82 -3.22 27.66 -39.34
N ASP A 83 -4.29 28.45 -39.32
CA ASP A 83 -5.46 28.22 -38.47
C ASP A 83 -6.28 27.00 -38.90
N ASP A 84 -6.26 26.67 -40.20
CA ASP A 84 -6.93 25.49 -40.74
C ASP A 84 -6.19 24.21 -40.34
N VAL A 85 -4.86 24.23 -40.43
CA VAL A 85 -3.98 23.14 -39.94
C VAL A 85 -4.14 22.95 -38.43
N MET A 86 -4.32 24.03 -37.66
CA MET A 86 -4.58 23.95 -36.21
C MET A 86 -5.95 23.36 -35.88
N LYS A 87 -6.99 23.69 -36.65
CA LYS A 87 -8.33 23.09 -36.50
C LYS A 87 -8.29 21.59 -36.80
N TRP A 88 -7.62 21.20 -37.88
CA TRP A 88 -7.41 19.79 -38.22
C TRP A 88 -6.64 19.04 -37.12
N ALA A 89 -5.52 19.59 -36.64
CA ALA A 89 -4.70 18.95 -35.60
C ALA A 89 -5.45 18.79 -34.27
N LYS A 90 -6.35 19.72 -33.93
CA LYS A 90 -7.25 19.59 -32.77
C LYS A 90 -8.28 18.49 -32.96
N GLU A 91 -8.82 18.33 -34.17
CA GLU A 91 -9.79 17.29 -34.47
C GLU A 91 -9.14 15.90 -34.43
N GLU A 92 -7.93 15.75 -34.96
CA GLU A 92 -7.13 14.51 -34.82
C GLU A 92 -6.86 14.16 -33.34
N ALA A 93 -6.49 15.15 -32.52
CA ALA A 93 -6.30 14.94 -31.09
C ALA A 93 -7.60 14.52 -30.38
N ARG A 94 -8.75 15.07 -30.80
CA ARG A 94 -10.09 14.70 -30.30
C ARG A 94 -10.43 13.25 -30.66
N MET A 95 -10.12 12.80 -31.87
CA MET A 95 -10.36 11.44 -32.33
C MET A 95 -9.51 10.41 -31.57
N GLU A 96 -8.23 10.70 -31.34
CA GLU A 96 -7.34 9.87 -30.52
C GLU A 96 -7.82 9.79 -29.05
N ASN A 97 -8.27 10.92 -28.47
CA ASN A 97 -8.90 10.95 -27.15
C ASN A 97 -10.11 10.01 -27.05
N LEU A 98 -11.00 10.07 -28.04
CA LEU A 98 -12.20 9.23 -28.11
C LEU A 98 -11.83 7.75 -28.21
N LYS A 99 -10.85 7.41 -29.05
CA LYS A 99 -10.35 6.03 -29.19
C LYS A 99 -9.77 5.53 -27.87
N PHE A 100 -8.94 6.33 -27.21
CA PHE A 100 -8.36 5.99 -25.91
C PHE A 100 -9.44 5.77 -24.83
N LYS A 101 -10.45 6.65 -24.75
CA LYS A 101 -11.58 6.47 -23.82
C LYS A 101 -12.34 5.17 -24.08
N LYS A 102 -12.61 4.84 -25.35
CA LYS A 102 -13.25 3.57 -25.74
C LYS A 102 -12.40 2.35 -25.37
N GLU A 103 -11.09 2.39 -25.61
CA GLU A 103 -10.18 1.32 -25.20
C GLU A 103 -10.13 1.14 -23.68
N GLN A 104 -10.17 2.24 -22.92
CA GLN A 104 -10.20 2.17 -21.45
C GLN A 104 -11.54 1.64 -20.94
N MET A 105 -12.65 2.01 -21.56
CA MET A 105 -13.98 1.42 -21.27
C MET A 105 -14.04 -0.06 -21.66
N ALA A 106 -13.41 -0.47 -22.76
CA ALA A 106 -13.33 -1.88 -23.16
C ALA A 106 -12.47 -2.71 -22.19
N LYS A 107 -11.52 -2.08 -21.50
CA LYS A 107 -10.75 -2.69 -20.39
C LYS A 107 -11.50 -2.65 -19.06
N ALA A 108 -12.66 -1.98 -18.97
CA ALA A 108 -13.44 -1.96 -17.75
C ALA A 108 -14.11 -3.33 -17.55
N ILE A 109 -13.83 -3.96 -16.42
CA ILE A 109 -14.44 -5.22 -16.04
C ILE A 109 -15.83 -4.90 -15.47
N GLN A 110 -16.89 -5.36 -16.13
CA GLN A 110 -18.23 -5.34 -15.54
C GLN A 110 -18.32 -6.42 -14.46
N ILE A 111 -18.57 -6.01 -13.22
CA ILE A 111 -18.84 -6.92 -12.10
C ILE A 111 -20.36 -6.92 -11.88
N THR A 112 -21.02 -7.99 -12.30
CA THR A 112 -22.46 -8.18 -12.07
C THR A 112 -22.69 -8.82 -10.70
N PHE A 113 -23.48 -8.17 -9.85
CA PHE A 113 -23.88 -8.72 -8.56
C PHE A 113 -25.30 -9.27 -8.64
N HIS A 114 -25.46 -10.54 -8.30
CA HIS A 114 -26.76 -11.20 -8.21
C HIS A 114 -27.15 -11.32 -6.74
N SER A 115 -28.21 -10.63 -6.32
CA SER A 115 -28.66 -10.65 -4.92
C SER A 115 -29.37 -11.95 -4.53
N ASP A 116 -29.87 -12.69 -5.51
CA ASP A 116 -30.56 -13.97 -5.39
C ASP A 116 -29.63 -15.19 -5.51
N GLN A 117 -28.35 -14.95 -5.80
CA GLN A 117 -27.37 -16.03 -5.92
C GLN A 117 -27.12 -16.67 -4.55
N LYS A 118 -27.52 -17.94 -4.44
CA LYS A 118 -27.27 -18.75 -3.24
C LYS A 118 -25.77 -19.00 -3.09
N LEU A 119 -25.30 -18.91 -1.85
CA LEU A 119 -23.90 -19.17 -1.50
C LEU A 119 -23.66 -20.67 -1.38
N ASP A 120 -22.53 -21.14 -1.90
CA ASP A 120 -22.11 -22.54 -1.80
C ASP A 120 -21.97 -22.94 -0.32
N TYR A 121 -22.60 -24.06 0.06
CA TYR A 121 -22.48 -24.59 1.42
C TYR A 121 -21.05 -25.02 1.72
N GLY A 122 -20.56 -24.72 2.92
CA GLY A 122 -19.20 -25.07 3.36
C GLY A 122 -18.08 -24.19 2.78
N ARG A 123 -18.40 -23.17 1.98
CA ARG A 123 -17.41 -22.24 1.44
C ARG A 123 -17.32 -20.98 2.28
N GLN A 124 -16.10 -20.58 2.63
CA GLN A 124 -15.86 -19.29 3.26
C GLN A 124 -16.09 -18.16 2.25
N VAL A 125 -17.13 -17.38 2.50
CA VAL A 125 -17.56 -16.23 1.69
C VAL A 125 -17.30 -14.89 2.38
N PHE A 126 -17.10 -14.93 3.70
CA PHE A 126 -16.78 -13.77 4.52
C PHE A 126 -15.31 -13.80 4.95
N TYR A 127 -14.62 -12.67 4.77
CA TYR A 127 -13.23 -12.49 5.17
C TYR A 127 -13.12 -11.17 5.96
N PRO A 128 -12.61 -11.19 7.20
CA PRO A 128 -12.33 -9.97 7.94
C PRO A 128 -11.15 -9.25 7.28
N GLY A 129 -11.44 -8.15 6.58
CA GLY A 129 -10.45 -7.31 5.90
C GLY A 129 -9.86 -6.20 6.77
N GLY A 130 -10.20 -6.12 8.06
CA GLY A 130 -9.76 -5.04 8.95
C GLY A 130 -8.24 -4.92 9.08
N TYR A 131 -7.50 -6.01 8.88
CA TYR A 131 -6.04 -6.05 8.96
C TYR A 131 -5.35 -5.28 7.82
N LEU A 132 -6.05 -5.01 6.71
CA LEU A 132 -5.50 -4.23 5.59
C LEU A 132 -5.08 -2.82 6.02
N PHE A 133 -5.76 -2.25 7.02
CA PHE A 133 -5.40 -0.95 7.59
C PHE A 133 -4.03 -0.98 8.29
N PRO A 134 -3.79 -1.79 9.35
CA PRO A 134 -2.46 -1.89 9.97
C PRO A 134 -1.39 -2.46 9.03
N GLN A 135 -1.77 -3.29 8.05
CA GLN A 135 -0.85 -3.78 7.01
C GLN A 135 -0.21 -2.62 6.24
N SER A 136 -0.97 -1.57 5.92
CA SER A 136 -0.44 -0.39 5.25
C SER A 136 0.66 0.32 6.06
N PHE A 137 0.50 0.40 7.39
CA PHE A 137 1.50 0.98 8.28
C PHE A 137 2.71 0.09 8.47
N TYR A 138 2.50 -1.23 8.60
CA TYR A 138 3.56 -2.23 8.74
C TYR A 138 4.61 -2.10 7.63
N TYR A 139 4.16 -2.04 6.38
CA TYR A 139 5.06 -1.91 5.23
C TYR A 139 5.61 -0.49 5.03
N ARG A 140 4.86 0.55 5.42
CA ARG A 140 5.39 1.93 5.42
C ARG A 140 6.50 2.13 6.45
N LEU A 141 6.41 1.45 7.60
CA LEU A 141 7.47 1.37 8.61
C LEU A 141 8.62 0.43 8.21
N GLN A 142 8.53 -0.19 7.03
CA GLN A 142 9.55 -1.10 6.48
C GLN A 142 9.89 -2.27 7.41
N LEU A 143 8.93 -2.74 8.21
CA LEU A 143 9.14 -3.88 9.11
C LEU A 143 9.45 -5.17 8.33
N ASP A 144 9.04 -5.25 7.07
CA ASP A 144 9.43 -6.32 6.14
C ASP A 144 10.94 -6.36 5.88
N LYS A 145 11.61 -5.20 5.84
CA LYS A 145 13.07 -5.12 5.70
C LYS A 145 13.76 -5.55 6.98
N THR A 146 13.21 -5.19 8.14
CA THR A 146 13.68 -5.66 9.44
C THR A 146 13.59 -7.18 9.52
N CYS A 147 12.47 -7.76 9.10
CA CYS A 147 12.29 -9.22 9.04
C CYS A 147 13.27 -9.91 8.07
N ARG A 148 13.59 -9.28 6.94
CA ARG A 148 14.65 -9.78 6.03
C ARG A 148 16.02 -9.84 6.70
N LYS A 149 16.42 -8.78 7.43
CA LYS A 149 17.68 -8.78 8.19
C LYS A 149 17.72 -9.89 9.24
N LEU A 150 16.60 -10.12 9.95
CA LEU A 150 16.49 -11.21 10.92
C LEU A 150 16.62 -12.58 10.26
N ARG A 151 15.94 -12.78 9.12
CA ARG A 151 16.03 -14.01 8.33
C ARG A 151 17.47 -14.30 7.91
N ASP A 152 18.20 -13.28 7.45
CA ASP A 152 19.57 -13.45 6.98
C ASP A 152 20.54 -13.77 8.15
N LYS A 153 20.28 -13.22 9.35
CA LYS A 153 21.05 -13.48 10.57
C LYS A 153 20.88 -14.90 11.11
N HIS A 154 19.64 -15.39 11.18
CA HIS A 154 19.29 -16.61 11.91
C HIS A 154 18.87 -17.80 11.03
N ARG A 155 18.71 -17.59 9.72
CA ARG A 155 18.44 -18.64 8.70
C ARG A 155 17.24 -19.55 9.03
N PHE A 156 16.07 -18.96 9.26
CA PHE A 156 14.85 -19.70 9.57
C PHE A 156 14.32 -20.56 8.42
N LYS A 157 13.54 -21.59 8.75
CA LYS A 157 12.76 -22.41 7.79
C LYS A 157 11.33 -21.88 7.54
N TYR A 158 10.91 -20.88 8.31
CA TYR A 158 9.58 -20.28 8.26
C TYR A 158 9.66 -18.79 7.88
N ASP A 159 8.53 -18.23 7.43
CA ASP A 159 8.44 -16.81 7.08
C ASP A 159 8.17 -15.96 8.34
N ILE A 160 9.24 -15.40 8.91
CA ILE A 160 9.14 -14.53 10.10
C ILE A 160 8.37 -13.23 9.83
N ASN A 161 8.36 -12.74 8.58
CA ASN A 161 7.60 -11.54 8.22
C ASN A 161 6.10 -11.83 8.31
N ALA A 162 5.65 -12.94 7.72
CA ALA A 162 4.26 -13.36 7.78
C ALA A 162 3.80 -13.59 9.24
N ILE A 163 4.63 -14.24 10.06
CA ILE A 163 4.33 -14.48 11.48
C ILE A 163 4.21 -13.16 12.25
N LEU A 164 5.19 -12.26 12.11
CA LEU A 164 5.18 -10.99 12.84
C LEU A 164 4.02 -10.10 12.41
N SER A 165 3.74 -10.00 11.11
CA SER A 165 2.64 -9.19 10.60
C SER A 165 1.30 -9.69 11.13
N ASP A 166 1.03 -10.98 11.05
CA ASP A 166 -0.24 -11.57 11.48
C ASP A 166 -0.42 -11.45 13.00
N LEU A 167 0.64 -11.64 13.79
CA LEU A 167 0.58 -11.44 15.23
C LEU A 167 0.26 -9.98 15.59
N ILE A 168 0.83 -9.01 14.89
CA ILE A 168 0.52 -7.58 15.10
C ILE A 168 -0.92 -7.29 14.69
N PHE A 169 -1.35 -7.75 13.53
CA PHE A 169 -2.69 -7.49 13.02
C PHE A 169 -3.76 -8.10 13.91
N ALA A 170 -3.62 -9.38 14.27
CA ALA A 170 -4.52 -10.06 15.18
C ALA A 170 -4.52 -9.36 16.55
N ARG A 171 -3.37 -8.89 17.05
CA ARG A 171 -3.30 -8.17 18.33
C ARG A 171 -4.05 -6.83 18.31
N ILE A 172 -4.05 -6.12 17.18
CA ILE A 172 -4.78 -4.85 17.04
C ILE A 172 -6.28 -5.08 16.90
N LEU A 173 -6.68 -6.09 16.12
CA LEU A 173 -8.09 -6.36 15.82
C LEU A 173 -8.80 -7.11 16.94
N GLU A 174 -8.15 -8.14 17.50
CA GLU A 174 -8.72 -9.05 18.49
C GLU A 174 -7.62 -9.59 19.43
N PRO A 175 -7.22 -8.79 20.43
CA PRO A 175 -6.17 -9.17 21.37
C PRO A 175 -6.47 -10.50 22.06
N SER A 176 -5.65 -11.53 21.79
CA SER A 176 -5.89 -12.88 22.27
C SER A 176 -4.59 -13.68 22.45
N SER A 177 -4.72 -14.96 22.83
CA SER A 177 -3.59 -15.89 22.95
C SER A 177 -2.93 -16.16 21.59
N LYS A 178 -1.67 -16.59 21.56
CA LYS A 178 -0.93 -16.86 20.30
C LYS A 178 -1.63 -17.89 19.40
N ARG A 179 -2.20 -18.93 20.02
CA ARG A 179 -3.03 -19.94 19.32
C ARG A 179 -4.30 -19.33 18.75
N SER A 180 -4.96 -18.45 19.49
CA SER A 180 -6.15 -17.75 19.02
C SER A 180 -5.80 -16.79 17.88
N SER A 181 -4.71 -16.04 18.00
CA SER A 181 -4.22 -15.14 16.94
C SER A 181 -3.94 -15.88 15.63
N TYR A 182 -3.39 -17.10 15.69
CA TYR A 182 -3.23 -17.95 14.50
C TYR A 182 -4.57 -18.35 13.85
N LYS A 183 -5.57 -18.65 14.69
CA LYS A 183 -6.93 -18.94 14.21
C LYS A 183 -7.53 -17.71 13.53
N THR A 184 -7.46 -16.55 14.17
CA THR A 184 -7.91 -15.28 13.59
C THR A 184 -7.20 -14.99 12.25
N ALA A 185 -5.88 -15.16 12.19
CA ALA A 185 -5.12 -14.98 10.95
C ALA A 185 -5.54 -15.95 9.83
N SER A 186 -5.95 -17.18 10.19
CA SER A 186 -6.45 -18.17 9.23
C SER A 186 -7.79 -17.78 8.58
N GLU A 187 -8.51 -16.84 9.18
CA GLU A 187 -9.79 -16.32 8.67
C GLU A 187 -9.59 -15.12 7.72
N PHE A 188 -8.41 -14.49 7.71
CA PHE A 188 -8.07 -13.37 6.81
C PHE A 188 -8.12 -13.76 5.32
N LEU A 189 -8.12 -12.76 4.44
CA LEU A 189 -8.08 -12.98 2.98
C LEU A 189 -6.83 -13.78 2.58
N GLU A 190 -5.69 -13.49 3.20
CA GLU A 190 -4.42 -14.18 3.01
C GLU A 190 -4.23 -15.17 4.16
N LYS A 191 -4.32 -16.47 3.87
CA LYS A 191 -4.11 -17.50 4.88
C LYS A 191 -2.63 -17.59 5.25
N PRO A 192 -2.29 -17.87 6.53
CA PRO A 192 -0.92 -18.09 6.97
C PRO A 192 -0.20 -19.15 6.12
N SER A 193 1.02 -18.81 5.69
CA SER A 193 1.93 -19.74 4.99
C SER A 193 2.73 -20.64 5.94
N TYR A 194 2.58 -20.41 7.25
CA TYR A 194 3.30 -21.06 8.34
C TYR A 194 2.34 -21.84 9.23
N GLN A 195 2.87 -22.71 10.09
CA GLN A 195 2.07 -23.47 11.05
C GLN A 195 2.15 -22.90 12.46
N LEU A 196 1.21 -23.31 13.32
CA LEU A 196 1.16 -22.87 14.72
C LEU A 196 2.50 -23.08 15.46
N HIS A 197 3.20 -24.18 15.19
CA HIS A 197 4.48 -24.46 15.85
C HIS A 197 5.60 -23.51 15.41
N ASP A 198 5.53 -22.96 14.18
CA ASP A 198 6.48 -21.95 13.71
C ASP A 198 6.30 -20.63 14.43
N ILE A 199 5.07 -20.28 14.83
CA ILE A 199 4.82 -19.11 15.68
C ILE A 199 5.61 -19.23 16.97
N TYR A 200 5.51 -20.37 17.66
CA TYR A 200 6.22 -20.56 18.93
C TYR A 200 7.74 -20.47 18.76
N ARG A 201 8.30 -21.04 17.68
CA ARG A 201 9.73 -20.89 17.35
C ARG A 201 10.12 -19.46 17.03
N ALA A 202 9.24 -18.70 16.37
CA ALA A 202 9.48 -17.30 16.06
C ALA A 202 9.46 -16.42 17.31
N LEU A 203 8.69 -16.77 18.35
CA LEU A 203 8.62 -15.96 19.57
C LEU A 203 9.97 -15.84 20.28
N ASP A 204 10.78 -16.89 20.30
CA ASP A 204 12.12 -16.85 20.90
C ASP A 204 13.01 -15.81 20.20
N VAL A 205 12.98 -15.82 18.87
CA VAL A 205 13.72 -14.87 18.03
C VAL A 205 13.20 -13.45 18.23
N LEU A 206 11.88 -13.27 18.16
CA LEU A 206 11.24 -11.96 18.29
C LEU A 206 11.49 -11.35 19.68
N GLY A 207 11.56 -12.19 20.72
CA GLY A 207 11.95 -11.79 22.06
C GLY A 207 13.41 -11.36 22.13
N ASN A 208 14.33 -12.21 21.66
CA ASN A 208 15.77 -11.94 21.68
C ASN A 208 16.17 -10.70 20.84
N GLU A 209 15.44 -10.41 19.77
CA GLU A 209 15.72 -9.29 18.87
C GLU A 209 14.75 -8.11 19.07
N CYS A 210 14.02 -8.07 20.18
CA CYS A 210 12.95 -7.09 20.37
C CYS A 210 13.47 -5.64 20.34
N ASP A 211 14.63 -5.38 20.95
CA ASP A 211 15.26 -4.05 20.96
C ASP A 211 15.65 -3.61 19.55
N PHE A 212 16.19 -4.55 18.76
CA PHE A 212 16.53 -4.30 17.38
C PHE A 212 15.28 -3.96 16.55
N ILE A 213 14.21 -4.76 16.68
CA ILE A 213 12.94 -4.52 15.98
C ILE A 213 12.36 -3.16 16.36
N GLN A 214 12.34 -2.82 17.66
CA GLN A 214 11.86 -1.54 18.16
C GLN A 214 12.70 -0.37 17.65
N SER A 215 14.03 -0.50 17.64
CA SER A 215 14.94 0.54 17.15
C SER A 215 14.73 0.84 15.65
N GLU A 216 14.57 -0.20 14.82
CA GLU A 216 14.31 -0.04 13.39
C GLU A 216 12.91 0.54 13.15
N GLY A 217 11.89 0.10 13.90
CA GLY A 217 10.54 0.68 13.84
C GLY A 217 10.54 2.16 14.23
N TYR A 218 11.24 2.52 15.30
CA TYR A 218 11.40 3.90 15.75
C TYR A 218 12.10 4.75 14.68
N LYS A 219 13.24 4.28 14.18
CA LYS A 219 14.01 4.92 13.12
C LYS A 219 13.18 5.14 11.87
N ASN A 220 12.41 4.15 11.44
CA ASN A 220 11.58 4.22 10.23
C ASN A 220 10.29 5.04 10.43
N GLY A 221 9.95 5.42 11.66
CA GLY A 221 8.76 6.22 11.95
C GLY A 221 8.72 7.58 11.23
N HIS A 222 9.88 8.18 10.90
CA HIS A 222 9.95 9.42 10.12
C HIS A 222 9.36 9.28 8.70
N LEU A 223 9.26 8.05 8.17
CA LEU A 223 8.67 7.77 6.86
C LEU A 223 7.16 7.99 6.82
N LEU A 224 6.49 7.99 7.98
CA LEU A 224 5.05 8.21 8.08
C LEU A 224 4.66 9.69 8.07
N GLY A 225 5.61 10.59 8.32
CA GLY A 225 5.36 12.03 8.39
C GLY A 225 6.28 12.71 9.39
N LYS A 226 6.09 14.03 9.55
CA LYS A 226 6.81 14.81 10.56
C LYS A 226 6.29 14.44 11.95
N ARG A 227 7.21 14.10 12.85
CA ARG A 227 6.90 13.90 14.27
C ARG A 227 6.88 15.24 14.99
N SER A 228 5.92 15.41 15.89
CA SER A 228 5.95 16.51 16.86
C SER A 228 6.86 16.10 18.02
N ASP A 229 7.94 16.84 18.21
CA ASP A 229 8.88 16.73 19.34
C ASP A 229 8.45 17.62 20.53
N LYS A 230 7.39 18.41 20.37
CA LYS A 230 6.91 19.36 21.37
C LYS A 230 6.20 18.72 22.56
N ILE A 231 5.58 17.56 22.37
CA ILE A 231 4.75 16.89 23.37
C ILE A 231 5.23 15.45 23.50
N LEU A 232 5.77 15.12 24.67
CA LEU A 232 6.20 13.77 25.02
C LEU A 232 5.10 13.09 25.83
N TYR A 233 4.53 12.03 25.28
CA TYR A 233 3.65 11.12 26.02
C TYR A 233 4.50 10.01 26.62
N TYR A 234 4.57 9.94 27.96
CA TYR A 234 5.19 8.84 28.67
C TYR A 234 4.09 7.94 29.25
N ASP A 235 4.23 6.64 29.04
CA ASP A 235 3.33 5.65 29.62
C ASP A 235 3.50 5.64 31.14
N CYS A 236 2.42 5.99 31.86
CA CYS A 236 2.38 6.02 33.32
C CYS A 236 1.76 4.75 33.92
N THR A 237 1.64 3.67 33.14
CA THR A 237 1.02 2.43 33.61
C THR A 237 1.87 1.78 34.69
N ASN A 238 1.54 2.04 35.95
CA ASN A 238 2.08 1.35 37.11
C ASN A 238 1.25 0.09 37.37
N TYR A 239 1.90 -1.05 37.50
CA TYR A 239 1.23 -2.27 37.95
C TYR A 239 1.19 -2.29 39.47
N TYR A 240 -0.02 -2.33 40.02
CA TYR A 240 -0.26 -2.47 41.45
C TYR A 240 -0.47 -3.94 41.78
N PHE A 241 0.25 -4.44 42.79
CA PHE A 241 0.11 -5.81 43.28
C PHE A 241 -0.16 -5.77 44.79
N GLU A 242 -1.21 -6.47 45.23
CA GLU A 242 -1.44 -6.76 46.64
C GLU A 242 -0.60 -7.98 47.02
N ILE A 243 0.65 -7.74 47.37
CA ILE A 243 1.56 -8.78 47.86
C ILE A 243 2.21 -8.30 49.15
N GLU A 244 2.25 -9.17 50.15
CA GLU A 244 2.89 -8.89 51.44
C GLU A 244 4.38 -9.27 51.45
N GLN A 245 4.80 -10.13 50.53
CA GLN A 245 6.18 -10.60 50.39
C GLN A 245 6.67 -10.44 48.95
N GLU A 246 7.91 -9.97 48.79
CA GLU A 246 8.55 -9.80 47.49
C GLU A 246 8.69 -11.14 46.76
N ASN A 247 8.40 -11.15 45.46
CA ASN A 247 8.55 -12.35 44.64
C ASN A 247 8.97 -11.99 43.21
N GLY A 248 10.20 -12.33 42.85
CA GLY A 248 10.80 -12.04 41.54
C GLY A 248 10.87 -10.54 41.27
N ASP A 249 10.28 -10.11 40.15
CA ASP A 249 10.22 -8.70 39.75
C ASP A 249 9.25 -7.87 40.61
N LYS A 250 8.43 -8.52 41.44
CA LYS A 250 7.48 -7.85 42.33
C LYS A 250 8.19 -7.43 43.62
N LYS A 251 8.87 -6.28 43.54
CA LYS A 251 9.55 -5.67 44.67
C LYS A 251 8.61 -4.79 45.48
N TYR A 252 8.89 -4.67 46.77
CA TYR A 252 8.17 -3.79 47.66
C TYR A 252 8.71 -2.37 47.51
N GLY A 253 7.84 -1.40 47.22
CA GLY A 253 8.26 -0.04 46.96
C GLY A 253 7.09 0.92 47.05
N LYS A 254 7.32 2.10 47.64
CA LYS A 254 6.25 3.09 47.78
C LYS A 254 5.83 3.61 46.41
N GLY A 255 4.55 3.47 46.08
CA GLY A 255 3.96 4.15 44.91
C GLY A 255 4.01 5.68 45.06
N LYS A 256 3.73 6.44 43.99
CA LYS A 256 3.71 7.92 44.03
C LYS A 256 2.74 8.50 45.07
N GLU A 257 1.74 7.74 45.51
CA GLU A 257 0.80 8.08 46.58
C GLU A 257 1.34 7.78 48.00
N HIS A 258 2.60 7.35 48.11
CA HIS A 258 3.29 7.07 49.36
C HIS A 258 2.67 5.96 50.23
N ARG A 259 1.81 5.11 49.61
CA ARG A 259 1.19 3.95 50.24
C ARG A 259 2.19 2.77 50.34
N PRO A 260 2.14 1.98 51.42
CA PRO A 260 3.09 0.90 51.71
C PRO A 260 2.70 -0.40 50.96
N ASN A 261 2.58 -0.33 49.63
CA ASN A 261 2.07 -1.44 48.82
C ASN A 261 3.09 -1.80 47.74
N GLY A 262 3.15 -3.06 47.32
CA GLY A 262 4.10 -3.51 46.29
C GLY A 262 3.87 -2.80 44.94
N ALA A 263 4.92 -2.17 44.42
CA ALA A 263 4.89 -1.46 43.14
C ALA A 263 6.08 -1.88 42.29
N VAL A 264 5.81 -2.23 41.03
CA VAL A 264 6.85 -2.50 40.03
C VAL A 264 6.89 -1.32 39.07
N GLY A 265 7.93 -0.50 39.17
CA GLY A 265 8.27 0.48 38.13
C GLY A 265 8.93 -0.25 36.96
N LYS A 266 8.55 0.11 35.73
CA LYS A 266 9.35 -0.20 34.54
C LYS A 266 10.55 0.74 34.47
#